data_AF-N9NQ06-F1
#
_entry.id   AF-N9NQ06-F1
#
_cell.length_a   1.000
_cell.length_b   1.000
_cell.length_c   1.000
_cell.angle_alpha   90.00
_cell.angle_beta   90.00
_cell.angle_gamma   90.00
#
_symmetry.space_group_name_H-M   'P 1'
#
loop_
_entity.id
_entity.type
_entity.pdbx_description
1 polymer ?
#
loop_
_entity_poly.entity_id
_entity_poly.type
_entity_poly.pdbx_seq_one_letter_code
_entity_poly.pdbx_strand_id
1 'polypeptide(L)'
;MNTRKIKSALNKKGIPFMRIDVQRGNSVCETEWFIEFTEGTICDLIAASNGELSKDDFRYPGGDAENVAEFIEILPSLKGVSA
;
A
#
# COMPACT_ATOMS: atom_id res chain seq x y z
N MET A 1 -12.82 8.74 0.43
CA MET A 1 -11.49 8.10 0.28
C MET A 1 -10.54 8.66 1.34
N ASN A 2 -10.04 7.82 2.26
CA ASN A 2 -9.22 8.25 3.41
C ASN A 2 -7.75 7.81 3.28
N THR A 3 -7.05 8.38 2.30
CA THR A 3 -5.61 8.14 2.04
C THR A 3 -4.70 8.54 3.21
N ARG A 4 -5.22 9.26 4.22
CA ARG A 4 -4.45 9.61 5.43
C ARG A 4 -4.03 8.39 6.23
N LYS A 5 -4.86 7.34 6.29
CA LYS A 5 -4.53 6.10 7.02
C LYS A 5 -3.34 5.39 6.38
N ILE A 6 -3.38 5.22 5.06
CA ILE A 6 -2.29 4.64 4.25
C ILE A 6 -1.01 5.46 4.44
N LYS A 7 -1.10 6.79 4.30
CA LYS A 7 0.03 7.69 4.50
C LYS A 7 0.64 7.60 5.90
N SER A 8 -0.20 7.52 6.93
CA SER A 8 0.24 7.38 8.32
C SER A 8 0.99 6.06 8.54
N ALA A 9 0.46 4.95 8.04
CA ALA A 9 1.08 3.64 8.19
C ALA A 9 2.44 3.54 7.48
N LEU A 10 2.56 4.08 6.27
CA LEU A 10 3.82 4.08 5.50
C LEU A 10 4.86 5.03 6.09
N ASN A 11 4.44 6.23 6.53
CA ASN A 11 5.34 7.19 7.17
C ASN A 11 5.99 6.63 8.45
N LYS A 12 5.25 5.86 9.26
CA LYS A 12 5.80 5.20 10.47
C LYS A 12 6.97 4.26 10.17
N LYS A 13 7.10 3.82 8.91
CA LYS A 13 8.13 2.88 8.44
C LYS A 13 9.15 3.53 7.51
N GLY A 14 9.09 4.86 7.35
CA GLY A 14 10.01 5.59 6.48
C GLY A 14 9.75 5.38 4.98
N ILE A 15 8.61 4.79 4.61
CA ILE A 15 8.24 4.56 3.20
C ILE A 15 7.52 5.81 2.68
N PRO A 16 8.05 6.52 1.66
CA PRO A 16 7.45 7.75 1.18
C PRO A 16 6.11 7.52 0.49
N PHE A 17 5.04 8.13 1.01
CA PHE A 17 3.70 8.09 0.37
C PHE A 17 3.67 8.69 -1.04
N MET A 18 4.68 9.49 -1.43
CA MET A 18 4.84 10.05 -2.78
C MET A 18 5.11 9.01 -3.88
N ARG A 19 5.31 7.73 -3.52
CA ARG A 19 5.54 6.63 -4.46
C ARG A 19 4.30 5.75 -4.70
N ILE A 20 3.13 6.24 -4.32
CA ILE A 20 1.85 5.58 -4.61
C ILE A 20 1.14 6.40 -5.68
N ASP A 21 0.76 5.75 -6.77
CA ASP A 21 -0.04 6.36 -7.81
C ASP A 21 -1.52 6.16 -7.49
N VAL A 22 -2.27 7.26 -7.44
CA VAL A 22 -3.72 7.21 -7.30
C VAL A 22 -4.31 7.41 -8.69
N GLN A 23 -4.79 6.33 -9.29
CA GLN A 23 -5.40 6.35 -10.61
C GLN A 23 -6.92 6.35 -10.47
N ARG A 24 -7.60 7.03 -11.40
CA ARG A 24 -9.06 6.98 -11.48
C ARG A 24 -9.45 5.82 -12.38
N GLY A 25 -9.96 4.74 -11.77
CA GLY A 25 -10.56 3.58 -12.43
C GLY A 25 -9.64 2.80 -13.36
N ASN A 26 -9.48 1.50 -13.09
CA ASN A 26 -9.15 0.56 -14.15
C ASN A 26 -10.44 0.15 -14.90
N SER A 27 -10.32 -0.56 -16.02
CA SER A 27 -11.38 -0.88 -17.00
C SER A 27 -12.63 -1.59 -16.47
N VAL A 28 -12.73 -1.84 -15.17
CA VAL A 28 -13.82 -2.53 -14.48
C VAL A 28 -14.75 -1.55 -13.76
N CYS A 29 -14.25 -0.41 -13.27
CA CYS A 29 -15.04 0.60 -12.54
C CYS A 29 -14.45 2.01 -12.72
N GLU A 30 -14.87 2.73 -13.76
CA GLU A 30 -14.39 4.08 -14.11
C GLU A 30 -14.70 5.16 -13.04
N THR A 31 -15.61 4.86 -12.11
CA THR A 31 -16.04 5.75 -11.03
C THR A 31 -15.23 5.58 -9.75
N GLU A 32 -14.45 4.51 -9.61
CA GLU A 32 -13.73 4.19 -8.38
C GLU A 32 -12.26 4.63 -8.47
N TRP A 33 -11.77 5.24 -7.41
CA TRP A 33 -10.37 5.60 -7.29
C TRP A 33 -9.58 4.36 -6.88
N PHE A 34 -8.60 4.00 -7.70
CA PHE A 34 -7.72 2.86 -7.50
C PHE A 34 -6.35 3.35 -7.02
N ILE A 35 -5.84 2.73 -5.98
CA ILE A 35 -4.50 3.01 -5.47
C ILE A 35 -3.58 1.94 -6.01
N GLU A 36 -2.61 2.33 -6.82
CA GLU A 36 -1.57 1.46 -7.36
C GLU A 36 -0.23 1.76 -6.69
N PHE A 37 0.44 0.71 -6.21
CA PHE A 37 1.80 0.82 -5.74
C PHE A 37 2.76 0.85 -6.94
N THR A 38 3.62 1.87 -6.99
CA THR A 38 4.74 1.83 -7.92
C THR A 38 5.69 0.68 -7.56
N GLU A 39 6.47 0.21 -8.53
CA GLU A 39 7.48 -0.84 -8.31
C GLU A 39 8.46 -0.49 -7.18
N GLY A 40 8.79 0.80 -7.03
CA GLY A 40 9.62 1.28 -5.92
C GLY A 40 8.97 1.04 -4.55
N THR A 41 7.68 1.35 -4.41
CA THR A 41 6.94 1.10 -3.17
C THR A 41 6.79 -0.38 -2.86
N ILE A 42 6.58 -1.21 -3.89
CA ILE A 42 6.51 -2.67 -3.73
C ILE A 42 7.82 -3.20 -3.16
N CYS A 43 8.96 -2.79 -3.72
CA CYS A 43 10.28 -3.19 -3.22
C CYS A 43 10.52 -2.72 -1.78
N ASP A 44 10.16 -1.47 -1.45
CA ASP A 44 10.28 -0.92 -0.10
C ASP A 44 9.40 -1.69 0.91
N LEU A 45 8.17 -2.05 0.52
CA LEU A 45 7.25 -2.84 1.34
C LEU A 45 7.78 -4.26 1.58
N ILE A 46 8.29 -4.93 0.55
CA ILE A 46 8.90 -6.28 0.68
C ILE A 46 10.13 -6.23 1.60
N ALA A 47 10.96 -5.20 1.47
CA ALA A 47 12.12 -5.02 2.34
C ALA A 47 11.68 -4.75 3.80
N ALA A 48 10.65 -3.93 4.00
CA ALA A 48 10.12 -3.62 5.33
C ALA A 48 9.34 -4.77 5.96
N SER A 49 8.82 -5.71 5.16
CA SER A 49 7.98 -6.79 5.63
C SER A 49 8.75 -7.97 6.21
N ASN A 50 10.09 -7.93 6.25
CA ASN A 50 10.94 -9.00 6.77
C ASN A 50 10.60 -10.41 6.22
N GLY A 51 10.25 -10.50 4.94
CA GLY A 51 9.92 -11.77 4.27
C GLY A 51 8.45 -12.20 4.34
N GLU A 52 7.57 -11.41 4.96
CA GLU A 52 6.10 -11.65 4.94
C GLU A 52 5.45 -11.37 3.57
N LEU A 53 6.08 -10.52 2.75
CA LEU A 53 5.63 -10.18 1.41
C LEU A 53 6.65 -10.64 0.37
N SER A 54 6.11 -11.01 -0.77
CA SER A 54 6.83 -11.34 -1.99
C SER A 54 6.23 -10.54 -3.15
N LYS A 55 6.88 -10.58 -4.33
CA LYS A 55 6.32 -9.95 -5.53
C LYS A 55 4.99 -10.56 -5.95
N ASP A 56 4.71 -11.82 -5.62
CA ASP A 56 3.46 -12.47 -5.97
C ASP A 56 2.26 -11.91 -5.19
N ASP A 57 2.48 -11.38 -3.99
CA ASP A 57 1.45 -10.70 -3.18
C ASP A 57 0.98 -9.39 -3.82
N PHE A 58 1.73 -8.86 -4.78
CA PHE A 58 1.41 -7.65 -5.55
C PHE A 58 1.00 -7.94 -6.99
N ARG A 59 0.58 -9.17 -7.33
CA ARG A 59 0.03 -9.51 -8.66
C ARG A 59 -1.15 -8.63 -9.08
N TYR A 60 -1.89 -8.11 -8.10
CA TYR A 60 -2.74 -6.94 -8.25
C TYR A 60 -2.15 -5.85 -7.34
N PRO A 61 -1.34 -4.91 -7.87
CA PRO A 61 -0.52 -4.00 -7.07
C PRO A 61 -1.35 -2.87 -6.44
N GLY A 62 -2.61 -3.12 -6.10
CA GLY A 62 -3.52 -2.06 -5.69
C GLY A 62 -4.94 -2.50 -5.38
N GLY A 63 -5.74 -1.53 -4.96
CA GLY A 63 -7.14 -1.70 -4.61
C GLY A 63 -7.79 -0.36 -4.30
N ASP A 64 -9.04 -0.38 -3.86
CA ASP A 64 -9.60 0.80 -3.21
C ASP A 64 -8.82 1.15 -1.92
N ALA A 65 -9.03 2.36 -1.42
CA ALA A 65 -8.28 2.84 -0.27
C ALA A 65 -8.53 2.07 1.04
N GLU A 66 -9.66 1.37 1.17
CA GLU A 66 -9.96 0.56 2.36
C GLU A 66 -9.20 -0.76 2.30
N ASN A 67 -9.24 -1.45 1.15
CA ASN A 67 -8.47 -2.66 0.89
C ASN A 67 -6.97 -2.44 1.05
N VAL A 68 -6.44 -1.33 0.52
CA VAL A 68 -5.01 -1.00 0.69
C VAL A 68 -4.66 -0.68 2.15
N ALA A 69 -5.54 0.00 2.87
CA ALA A 69 -5.33 0.27 4.29
C ALA A 69 -5.37 -1.02 5.12
N GLU A 70 -6.33 -1.90 4.89
CA GLU A 70 -6.42 -3.21 5.55
C GLU A 70 -5.20 -4.07 5.24
N PHE A 71 -4.77 -4.15 3.97
CA PHE A 71 -3.56 -4.88 3.56
C PHE A 71 -2.32 -4.43 4.35
N ILE A 72 -2.13 -3.12 4.49
CA ILE A 72 -1.00 -2.57 5.27
C ILE A 72 -1.19 -2.84 6.77
N GLU A 73 -2.42 -2.78 7.28
CA GLU A 73 -2.72 -3.03 8.69
C GLU A 73 -2.61 -4.52 9.08
N ILE A 74 -2.86 -5.47 8.19
CA ILE A 74 -2.78 -6.90 8.52
C ILE A 74 -1.34 -7.37 8.67
N LEU A 75 -0.36 -6.72 8.04
CA LEU A 75 1.04 -7.11 8.05
C LEU A 75 1.66 -6.95 9.45
N PRO A 76 2.03 -8.07 10.13
CA PRO A 76 2.61 -8.03 11.47
C PRO A 76 3.90 -7.21 11.54
N SER A 77 4.77 -7.34 10.54
CA SER A 77 5.97 -6.52 10.37
C SER A 77 5.68 -5.01 10.31
N LEU A 78 4.51 -4.63 9.78
CA LEU A 78 4.06 -3.24 9.70
C LEU A 78 3.32 -2.78 10.97
N LYS A 79 2.71 -3.71 11.71
CA LYS A 79 2.16 -3.51 13.06
C LYS A 79 3.26 -3.38 14.11
N GLY A 80 3.93 -2.24 14.13
CA GLY A 80 4.89 -1.93 15.19
C GLY A 80 5.99 -1.00 14.73
N VAL A 81 5.69 0.29 14.69
CA VAL A 81 6.54 1.32 15.28
C VAL A 81 5.55 2.37 15.80
N SER A 82 4.99 2.08 16.98
CA SER A 82 4.46 3.14 17.83
C SER A 82 5.61 3.54 18.73
N ALA A 83 6.39 4.53 18.29
CA ALA A 83 7.22 5.34 19.17
C ALA A 83 6.54 6.70 19.32
#